data_AF-A0A850U301-F1
#
_entry.id   AF-A0A850U301-F1
#
_cell.length_a   1.000
_cell.length_b   1.000
_cell.length_c   1.000
_cell.angle_alpha   90.00
_cell.angle_beta   90.00
_cell.angle_gamma   90.00
#
_symmetry.space_group_name_H-M   'P 1'
#
loop_
_entity.id
_entity.type
_entity.pdbx_description
1 polymer ?
#
loop_
_entity_poly.entity_id
_entity_poly.type
_entity_poly.pdbx_seq_one_letter_code
_entity_poly.pdbx_strand_id
1 'polypeptide(L)'
;SANVTLDPDTANPHLILSEDRRSVRWDETPQNLPNNPQRFDTYCSVLGCEGFTVGRHYWEVQLGSRGFWAVGVARDSAWRKGWINLDPSQGIWAVGICGDRFQAFTSFET
;
A
#
# COMPACT_ATOMS: atom_id res chain seq x y z
N SER A 1 -19.79 -3.90 0.69
CA SER A 1 -18.71 -3.01 0.22
C SER A 1 -18.09 -2.34 1.44
N ALA A 2 -16.79 -2.13 1.41
CA ALA A 2 -16.02 -1.48 2.46
C ALA A 2 -15.68 -0.06 2.05
N ASN A 3 -15.77 0.86 3.01
CA ASN A 3 -15.51 2.27 2.77
C ASN A 3 -14.04 2.59 3.08
N VAL A 4 -13.13 2.31 2.13
CA VAL A 4 -11.69 2.45 2.36
C VAL A 4 -11.23 3.91 2.16
N THR A 5 -10.68 4.51 3.21
CA THR A 5 -9.96 5.80 3.16
C THR A 5 -8.50 5.59 3.54
N LEU A 6 -7.59 6.34 2.93
CA LEU A 6 -6.15 6.21 3.11
C LEU A 6 -5.66 6.90 4.39
N ASP A 7 -4.74 6.26 5.10
CA ASP A 7 -4.16 6.76 6.35
C ASP A 7 -2.87 7.57 6.10
N PRO A 8 -2.88 8.91 6.33
CA PRO A 8 -1.70 9.76 6.15
C PRO A 8 -0.52 9.39 7.06
N ASP A 9 -0.75 8.77 8.22
CA ASP A 9 0.34 8.40 9.13
C ASP A 9 1.14 7.21 8.62
N THR A 10 0.53 6.37 7.79
CA THR A 10 1.18 5.22 7.16
C THR A 10 1.85 5.59 5.84
N ALA A 11 1.38 6.64 5.16
CA ALA A 11 1.77 6.98 3.80
C ALA A 11 3.26 7.32 3.68
N ASN A 12 3.94 6.69 2.72
CA ASN A 12 5.30 7.07 2.37
C ASN A 12 5.39 8.56 1.98
N PRO A 13 6.48 9.29 2.32
CA PRO A 13 6.62 10.71 2.03
C PRO A 13 6.46 11.11 0.54
N HIS A 14 6.72 10.20 -0.40
CA HIS A 14 6.51 10.42 -1.83
C HIS A 14 5.05 10.28 -2.29
N LEU A 15 4.14 9.85 -1.41
CA LEU A 15 2.73 9.67 -1.74
C LEU A 15 1.91 10.88 -1.33
N ILE A 16 1.29 11.53 -2.32
CA ILE A 16 0.40 12.66 -2.11
C ILE A 16 -1.04 12.14 -2.14
N LEU A 17 -1.72 12.27 -1.00
CA LEU A 17 -3.11 11.88 -0.82
C LEU A 17 -4.04 13.03 -1.23
N SER A 18 -5.19 12.70 -1.80
CA SER A 18 -6.26 13.67 -1.98
C SER A 18 -6.89 14.07 -0.64
N GLU A 19 -7.54 15.24 -0.61
CA GLU A 19 -8.21 15.77 0.59
C GLU A 19 -9.27 14.81 1.14
N ASP A 20 -10.01 14.14 0.26
CA ASP A 20 -11.02 13.13 0.62
C ASP A 20 -10.43 11.76 1.03
N ARG A 21 -9.10 11.61 0.96
CA ARG A 21 -8.34 10.39 1.27
C ARG A 21 -8.77 9.18 0.45
N ARG A 22 -9.22 9.37 -0.79
CA ARG A 22 -9.60 8.29 -1.73
C ARG A 22 -8.64 8.08 -2.88
N SER A 23 -7.79 9.04 -3.15
CA SER A 23 -6.82 8.98 -4.24
C SER A 23 -5.42 9.16 -3.69
N VAL A 24 -4.47 8.55 -4.39
CA VAL A 24 -3.04 8.68 -4.11
C VAL A 24 -2.30 8.79 -5.42
N ARG A 25 -1.32 9.69 -5.45
CA ARG A 25 -0.36 9.80 -6.54
C ARG A 25 1.06 9.81 -5.98
N TRP A 26 2.00 9.35 -6.79
CA TRP A 26 3.42 9.47 -6.49
C TRP A 26 3.95 10.83 -6.94
N ASP A 27 4.97 11.32 -6.23
CA ASP A 27 5.74 12.50 -6.59
C ASP A 27 7.24 12.25 -6.37
N GLU A 28 8.07 12.86 -7.22
CA GLU A 28 9.52 12.73 -7.15
C GLU A 28 10.08 13.40 -5.89
N THR A 29 9.46 14.51 -5.47
CA THR A 29 9.89 15.23 -4.27
C THR A 29 9.15 14.70 -3.04
N PRO A 30 9.85 14.20 -2.02
CA PRO A 30 9.22 13.73 -0.79
C PRO A 30 8.65 14.92 -0.01
N GLN A 31 7.49 14.72 0.61
CA GLN A 31 6.94 15.67 1.57
C GLN A 31 7.77 15.68 2.85
N ASN A 32 7.86 16.85 3.50
CA ASN A 32 8.51 16.97 4.81
C ASN A 32 7.58 16.45 5.92
N LEU A 33 7.57 15.13 6.12
CA LEU A 33 6.73 14.44 7.10
C LEU A 33 7.56 13.77 8.20
N PRO A 34 7.05 13.67 9.44
CA PRO A 34 7.74 12.99 10.52
C PRO A 34 7.85 11.49 10.24
N ASN A 35 9.03 10.90 10.52
CA ASN A 35 9.25 9.47 10.44
C ASN A 35 8.70 8.74 11.68
N ASN A 36 7.37 8.65 11.79
CA ASN A 36 6.69 7.90 12.85
C ASN A 36 6.81 6.37 12.60
N PRO A 37 6.62 5.50 13.62
CA PRO A 37 6.73 4.04 13.46
C PRO A 37 5.81 3.42 12.40
N GLN A 38 4.64 3.99 12.16
CA GLN A 38 3.61 3.49 11.25
C GLN A 38 3.91 3.79 9.77
N ARG A 39 4.70 4.84 9.52
CA ARG A 39 5.00 5.34 8.17
C ARG A 39 5.89 4.38 7.40
N PHE A 40 5.52 4.05 6.17
CA PHE A 40 6.45 3.39 5.25
C PHE A 40 7.57 4.35 4.84
N ASP A 41 8.83 3.99 5.05
CA ASP A 41 9.96 4.88 4.73
C ASP A 41 10.59 4.61 3.34
N THR A 42 10.61 3.35 2.92
CA THR A 42 11.34 2.90 1.73
C THR A 42 10.39 2.60 0.58
N TYR A 43 9.32 1.85 0.89
CA TYR A 43 8.32 1.48 -0.10
C TYR A 43 7.25 2.54 -0.25
N CYS A 44 6.91 2.88 -1.49
CA CYS A 44 5.81 3.78 -1.84
C CYS A 44 4.45 3.10 -1.55
N SER A 45 4.11 2.97 -0.28
CA SER A 45 2.91 2.29 0.21
C SER A 45 2.15 3.16 1.20
N VAL A 46 0.84 2.90 1.31
CA VAL A 46 -0.10 3.52 2.23
C VAL A 46 -1.18 2.49 2.58
N LEU A 47 -1.68 2.51 3.81
CA LEU A 47 -2.76 1.64 4.26
C LEU A 47 -4.10 2.36 4.29
N GLY A 48 -5.18 1.58 4.36
CA GLY A 48 -6.47 2.10 4.78
C GLY A 48 -6.48 2.40 6.28
N CYS A 49 -7.32 3.36 6.72
CA CYS A 49 -7.45 3.71 8.14
C CYS A 49 -8.02 2.56 8.98
N GLU A 50 -8.96 1.80 8.42
CA GLU A 50 -9.68 0.76 9.15
C GLU A 50 -9.13 -0.63 8.80
N GLY A 51 -8.84 -1.42 9.84
CA GLY A 51 -8.49 -2.83 9.72
C GLY A 51 -9.73 -3.73 9.69
N PHE A 52 -9.58 -4.95 9.17
CA PHE A 52 -10.62 -5.97 9.17
C PHE A 52 -10.21 -7.16 10.03
N THR A 53 -11.05 -7.57 10.97
CA THR A 53 -10.79 -8.73 11.84
C THR A 53 -11.69 -9.93 11.53
N VAL A 54 -12.91 -9.70 11.04
CA VAL A 54 -13.90 -10.72 10.72
C VAL A 54 -14.75 -10.29 9.52
N GLY A 55 -15.30 -11.26 8.78
CA GLY A 55 -16.29 -11.04 7.73
C GLY A 55 -15.74 -11.05 6.30
N ARG A 56 -16.56 -10.61 5.34
CA ARG A 56 -16.19 -10.47 3.93
C ARG A 56 -16.29 -9.01 3.52
N HIS A 57 -15.20 -8.47 3.00
CA HIS A 57 -15.06 -7.06 2.63
C HIS A 57 -14.69 -6.95 1.15
N TYR A 58 -15.12 -5.87 0.51
CA TYR A 58 -14.91 -5.63 -0.92
C TYR A 58 -14.75 -4.14 -1.18
N TRP A 59 -13.74 -3.77 -1.95
CA TRP A 59 -13.51 -2.42 -2.44
C TRP A 59 -13.01 -2.48 -3.88
N GLU A 60 -13.19 -1.38 -4.59
CA GLU A 60 -12.72 -1.19 -5.96
C GLU A 60 -11.65 -0.12 -5.96
N VAL A 61 -10.67 -0.26 -6.86
CA VAL A 61 -9.62 0.74 -7.05
C VAL A 61 -9.56 1.08 -8.53
N GLN A 62 -9.74 2.35 -8.85
CA GLN A 62 -9.49 2.85 -10.19
C GLN A 62 -7.99 3.04 -10.38
N LEU A 63 -7.41 2.33 -11.34
CA LEU A 63 -5.99 2.35 -11.60
C LEU A 63 -5.66 3.27 -12.77
N GLY A 64 -4.49 3.91 -12.70
CA GLY A 64 -3.93 4.70 -13.79
C GLY A 64 -3.45 3.79 -14.94
N SER A 65 -3.27 4.39 -16.12
CA SER A 65 -2.92 3.66 -17.34
C SER A 65 -1.44 3.29 -17.47
N ARG A 66 -0.56 3.80 -16.59
CA ARG A 66 0.90 3.60 -16.67
C ARG A 66 1.54 3.54 -15.29
N GLY A 67 2.65 2.79 -15.20
CA GLY A 67 3.52 2.74 -14.03
C GLY A 67 3.31 1.49 -13.17
N PHE A 68 4.20 1.31 -12.19
CA PHE A 68 4.12 0.27 -11.18
C PHE A 68 3.00 0.58 -10.19
N TRP A 69 2.15 -0.39 -9.90
CA TRP A 69 1.17 -0.31 -8.81
C TRP A 69 0.92 -1.69 -8.24
N ALA A 70 0.53 -1.72 -6.97
CA ALA A 70 0.07 -2.91 -6.29
C ALA A 70 -1.10 -2.54 -5.38
N VAL A 71 -2.08 -3.43 -5.28
CA VAL A 71 -3.23 -3.31 -4.40
C VAL A 71 -3.47 -4.63 -3.67
N GLY A 72 -3.94 -4.57 -2.44
CA GLY A 72 -4.08 -5.76 -1.64
C GLY A 72 -4.41 -5.48 -0.18
N VAL A 73 -4.03 -6.43 0.68
CA VAL A 73 -4.18 -6.34 2.13
C VAL A 73 -2.85 -6.61 2.81
N ALA A 74 -2.67 -6.00 3.97
CA ALA A 74 -1.53 -6.26 4.83
C ALA A 74 -2.02 -6.52 6.25
N ARG A 75 -1.27 -7.32 7.00
CA ARG A 75 -1.42 -7.35 8.47
C ARG A 75 -1.09 -5.97 9.02
N ASP A 76 -1.76 -5.62 10.11
CA ASP A 76 -1.42 -4.41 10.88
C ASP A 76 0.05 -4.44 11.34
N SER A 77 0.50 -5.63 11.75
CA SER A 77 1.88 -5.91 12.16
C SER A 77 2.91 -6.03 11.03
N ALA A 78 2.51 -5.83 9.76
CA ALA A 78 3.46 -5.88 8.65
C ALA A 78 4.55 -4.82 8.82
N TRP A 79 5.80 -5.20 8.52
CA TRP A 79 6.95 -4.33 8.71
C TRP A 79 6.87 -3.09 7.81
N ARG A 80 7.27 -1.92 8.35
CA ARG A 80 7.11 -0.61 7.67
C ARG A 80 8.43 0.05 7.28
N LYS A 81 9.58 -0.50 7.71
CA LYS A 81 10.88 0.19 7.65
C LYS A 81 11.87 -0.53 6.73
N GLY A 82 12.68 0.20 5.98
CA GLY A 82 13.66 -0.41 5.08
C GLY A 82 13.04 -1.32 4.00
N TRP A 83 13.85 -2.23 3.49
CA TRP A 83 13.44 -3.19 2.47
C TRP A 83 12.56 -4.31 3.06
N ILE A 84 11.29 -4.34 2.68
CA ILE A 84 10.37 -5.47 2.84
C ILE A 84 10.29 -6.30 1.56
N ASN A 85 9.83 -7.55 1.64
CA ASN A 85 9.32 -8.26 0.46
C ASN A 85 7.80 -8.09 0.40
N LEU A 86 7.25 -7.89 -0.80
CA LEU A 86 5.80 -7.76 -0.98
C LEU A 86 5.14 -9.14 -1.04
N ASP A 87 5.27 -9.97 -0.02
CA ASP A 87 4.76 -11.35 -0.08
C ASP A 87 4.13 -11.82 1.24
N PRO A 88 3.41 -12.97 1.24
CA PRO A 88 2.70 -13.46 2.42
C PRO A 88 3.57 -13.71 3.66
N SER A 89 4.87 -13.99 3.50
CA SER A 89 5.80 -14.16 4.62
C SER A 89 5.97 -12.87 5.44
N GLN A 90 5.80 -11.71 4.80
CA GLN A 90 5.80 -10.39 5.43
C GLN A 90 4.38 -9.94 5.86
N GLY A 91 3.39 -10.83 5.73
CA GLY A 91 1.99 -10.52 6.03
C GLY A 91 1.35 -9.59 5.01
N ILE A 92 1.80 -9.62 3.75
CA ILE A 92 1.26 -8.81 2.65
C ILE A 92 0.72 -9.75 1.58
N TRP A 93 -0.51 -9.48 1.11
CA TRP A 93 -1.10 -10.17 -0.02
C TRP A 93 -1.54 -9.12 -1.02
N ALA A 94 -0.87 -9.07 -2.17
CA ALA A 94 -1.11 -8.06 -3.17
C ALA A 94 -1.08 -8.63 -4.58
N VAL A 95 -1.79 -7.95 -5.48
CA VAL A 95 -1.69 -8.09 -6.93
C VAL A 95 -1.28 -6.75 -7.52
N GLY A 96 -0.58 -6.77 -8.63
CA GLY A 96 -0.11 -5.53 -9.23
C GLY A 96 0.50 -5.71 -10.59
N ILE A 97 1.04 -4.61 -11.10
CA ILE A 97 1.82 -4.57 -12.32
C ILE A 97 3.27 -4.21 -12.00
N CYS A 98 4.21 -4.98 -12.54
CA CYS A 98 5.63 -4.66 -12.53
C CYS A 98 6.15 -4.61 -13.97
N GLY A 99 6.55 -3.41 -14.41
CA GLY A 99 6.80 -3.16 -15.82
C GLY A 99 5.51 -3.33 -16.64
N ASP A 100 5.47 -4.35 -17.48
CA ASP A 100 4.34 -4.75 -18.32
C ASP A 100 3.61 -6.01 -17.82
N ARG A 101 4.05 -6.57 -16.68
CA ARG A 101 3.57 -7.87 -16.19
C ARG A 101 2.62 -7.74 -15.01
N PHE A 102 1.40 -8.25 -15.19
CA PHE A 102 0.49 -8.50 -14.09
C PHE A 102 0.95 -9.72 -13.30
N GLN A 103 0.98 -9.60 -11.98
CA GLN A 103 1.38 -10.70 -11.09
C GLN A 103 0.68 -10.63 -9.73
N ALA A 104 0.51 -11.81 -9.14
CA ALA A 104 0.33 -11.93 -7.70
C ALA A 104 1.71 -11.93 -7.07
N PHE A 105 1.91 -11.12 -6.03
CA PHE A 105 3.17 -11.13 -5.31
C PHE A 105 3.15 -12.26 -4.27
N THR A 106 3.83 -13.34 -4.60
CA THR A 106 3.92 -14.56 -3.79
C THR A 106 5.34 -14.77 -3.32
N SER A 107 5.51 -15.50 -2.21
CA SER A 107 6.82 -16.03 -1.85
C SER A 107 7.26 -17.01 -2.93
N PHE A 108 8.56 -17.03 -3.24
CA PHE A 108 9.11 -18.12 -4.02
C PHE A 108 8.95 -19.43 -3.23
N GLU A 109 8.50 -20.50 -3.89
CA GLU A 109 8.62 -21.84 -3.31
C GLU A 109 10.11 -22.16 -3.19
N THR A 110 10.55 -22.46 -1.97
CA THR A 110 11.84 -23.11 -1.71
C THR A 110 11.74 -24.60 -1.94
#